data_AF-A0A101Y2L5-F1
#
_entry.id   AF-A0A101Y2L5-F1
#
_cell.length_a   1.000
_cell.length_b   1.000
_cell.length_c   1.000
_cell.angle_alpha   90.00
_cell.angle_beta   90.00
_cell.angle_gamma   90.00
#
_symmetry.space_group_name_H-M   'P 1'
#
loop_
_entity.id
_entity.type
_entity.pdbx_description
1 polymer ?
#
loop_
_entity_poly.entity_id
_entity_poly.type
_entity_poly.pdbx_seq_one_letter_code
_entity_poly.pdbx_strand_id
1 'polypeptide(L)'
;MINSEQVGRRIAILRREKQLSQEQLAEQLHVSAQAVSKWETGRSLPDTSTLPLLSAVLGHSIDSLLLPQELAVLSAVYTDGNEQQNVTHWVNQLITGNTLTLSLGDQFFQGLLHSDRAKLLLVKYGTPSGIYLTFVLKGQLLQIDVHSQDYPLGKSGLTFVHAAYGNERSGRDVLQKMKHYAYFEWTQFTVDQELFPSTMGHEGSEYLLLVYLNADGIHAVSCAEGERIHYTPDRSRLFAAESGRRHRIIEKVNQLGFGRGMDCSWAGALYTSLSVMGIETSYEAVMGVSGACWRAAFAPVWDYSAADALAAYDFTTPVIQAYGLKASWANRLTSEERKQEKLTIMESLHHQRLPVALNLRVAPEWGVITGYLDNGNTLLCRSYFDEETFTELKDDPEFQEAMKSSKGYLYVDHWPYKLLYLERHGDIPQALDSLYASLRIKLEAMQTNDQPGYHTGYKALASWQEGLLDEEWYTAADARTFIRRYSVNHFCMMALADARRSAAVYLKASLGLMQHPSASALMSEMAADYEQMDTLLSSYYNNMPLPAVLEAQASPKQLWNRESRRRQAELLQTIAGLDQRGDELAAAILEQAQLQ
;
A
#
# COMPACT_ATOMS: atom_id res chain seq x y z
N MET A 1 18.91 -60.26 18.16
CA MET A 1 20.27 -59.87 17.73
C MET A 1 20.12 -58.80 16.65
N ILE A 2 20.90 -57.73 16.71
CA ILE A 2 20.93 -56.69 15.68
C ILE A 2 21.47 -57.30 14.38
N ASN A 3 20.74 -57.16 13.28
CA ASN A 3 21.17 -57.66 11.97
C ASN A 3 22.00 -56.59 11.25
N SER A 4 23.32 -56.78 11.19
CA SER A 4 24.25 -55.78 10.64
C SER A 4 24.03 -55.49 9.15
N GLU A 5 23.58 -56.46 8.35
CA GLU A 5 23.24 -56.22 6.94
C GLU A 5 22.00 -55.35 6.78
N GLN A 6 20.97 -55.57 7.61
CA GLN A 6 19.76 -54.75 7.58
C GLN A 6 20.04 -53.32 8.03
N VAL A 7 20.84 -53.14 9.09
CA VAL A 7 21.30 -51.82 9.55
C VAL A 7 22.11 -51.10 8.47
N GLY A 8 23.02 -51.82 7.79
CA GLY A 8 23.82 -51.26 6.71
C GLY A 8 22.99 -50.76 5.52
N ARG A 9 22.06 -51.60 5.05
CA ARG A 9 21.12 -51.21 3.98
C ARG A 9 20.28 -49.99 4.38
N ARG A 10 19.83 -49.93 5.63
CA ARG A 10 19.06 -48.81 6.18
C ARG A 10 19.84 -47.50 6.12
N ILE A 11 21.08 -47.50 6.62
CA ILE A 11 21.97 -46.33 6.58
C ILE A 11 22.20 -45.87 5.13
N ALA A 12 22.44 -46.80 4.20
CA ALA A 12 22.66 -46.48 2.80
C ALA A 12 21.44 -45.85 2.12
N ILE A 13 20.24 -46.33 2.44
CA ILE A 13 18.98 -45.75 1.93
C ILE A 13 18.83 -44.32 2.45
N LEU A 14 18.92 -44.12 3.77
CA LEU A 14 18.72 -42.82 4.40
C LEU A 14 19.76 -41.78 3.96
N ARG A 15 21.01 -42.19 3.79
CA ARG A 15 22.06 -41.31 3.24
C ARG A 15 21.72 -40.83 1.84
N ARG A 16 21.28 -41.73 0.96
CA ARG A 16 20.91 -41.39 -0.43
C ARG A 16 19.69 -40.47 -0.48
N GLU A 17 18.73 -40.66 0.43
CA GLU A 17 17.58 -39.74 0.57
C GLU A 17 18.02 -38.32 0.94
N LYS A 18 19.08 -38.17 1.74
CA LYS A 18 19.70 -36.88 2.05
C LYS A 18 20.64 -36.36 0.96
N GLN A 19 20.77 -37.07 -0.17
CA GLN A 19 21.67 -36.75 -1.28
C GLN A 19 23.15 -36.64 -0.88
N LEU A 20 23.56 -37.33 0.20
CA LEU A 20 24.94 -37.31 0.69
C LEU A 20 25.77 -38.41 0.04
N SER A 21 27.01 -38.13 -0.32
CA SER A 21 28.02 -39.16 -0.63
C SER A 21 28.51 -39.85 0.66
N GLN A 22 29.19 -41.00 0.53
CA GLN A 22 29.76 -41.68 1.70
C GLN A 22 30.81 -40.78 2.39
N GLU A 23 31.56 -40.00 1.61
CA GLU A 23 32.54 -39.03 2.08
C GLU A 23 31.89 -37.88 2.83
N GLN A 24 30.80 -37.32 2.29
CA GLN A 24 30.08 -36.21 2.92
C GLN A 24 29.42 -36.63 4.23
N LEU A 25 28.84 -37.84 4.29
CA LEU A 25 28.32 -38.39 5.55
C LEU A 25 29.46 -38.63 6.55
N ALA A 26 30.60 -39.17 6.10
CA ALA A 26 31.73 -39.43 6.97
C ALA A 26 32.31 -38.14 7.58
N GLU A 27 32.39 -37.07 6.79
CA GLU A 27 32.84 -35.75 7.22
C GLU A 27 31.93 -35.18 8.33
N GLN A 28 30.61 -35.23 8.14
CA GLN A 28 29.64 -34.76 9.14
C GLN A 28 29.67 -35.60 10.43
N LEU A 29 30.12 -36.85 10.35
CA LEU A 29 30.21 -37.76 11.50
C LEU A 29 31.61 -37.81 12.13
N HIS A 30 32.58 -37.08 11.57
CA HIS A 30 33.99 -37.13 11.96
C HIS A 30 34.59 -38.55 11.93
N VAL A 31 34.22 -39.33 10.92
CA VAL A 31 34.75 -40.69 10.67
C VAL A 31 35.37 -40.79 9.27
N SER A 32 35.98 -41.92 8.93
CA SER A 32 36.46 -42.16 7.57
C SER A 32 35.34 -42.65 6.64
N ALA A 33 35.40 -42.30 5.35
CA ALA A 33 34.49 -42.84 4.34
C ALA A 33 34.50 -44.39 4.31
N GLN A 34 35.64 -44.99 4.65
CA GLN A 34 35.78 -46.45 4.79
C GLN A 34 34.94 -47.01 5.95
N ALA A 35 34.77 -46.28 7.06
CA ALA A 35 33.90 -46.67 8.16
C ALA A 35 32.42 -46.69 7.70
N VAL A 36 31.98 -45.63 7.02
CA VAL A 36 30.62 -45.55 6.44
C VAL A 36 30.38 -46.70 5.44
N SER A 37 31.34 -46.98 4.56
CA SER A 37 31.27 -48.11 3.61
C SER A 37 31.15 -49.48 4.30
N LYS A 38 31.89 -49.70 5.40
CA LYS A 38 31.79 -50.93 6.21
C LYS A 38 30.44 -51.06 6.91
N TRP A 39 29.85 -49.95 7.36
CA TRP A 39 28.50 -49.93 7.90
C TRP A 39 27.48 -50.30 6.84
N GLU A 40 27.51 -49.63 5.68
CA GLU A 40 26.54 -49.84 4.60
C GLU A 40 26.58 -51.25 3.99
N THR A 41 27.73 -51.92 4.07
CA THR A 41 27.93 -53.30 3.62
C THR A 41 27.71 -54.36 4.71
N GLY A 42 27.30 -53.95 5.92
CA GLY A 42 27.03 -54.86 7.04
C GLY A 42 28.28 -55.50 7.66
N ARG A 43 29.48 -55.04 7.27
CA ARG A 43 30.78 -55.55 7.74
C ARG A 43 31.14 -55.07 9.15
N SER A 44 30.57 -53.95 9.59
CA SER A 44 30.64 -53.46 10.98
C SER A 44 29.39 -52.63 11.31
N LEU A 45 29.14 -52.37 12.59
CA LEU A 45 28.12 -51.43 13.04
C LEU A 45 28.76 -50.07 13.38
N PRO A 46 27.98 -48.96 13.38
CA PRO A 46 28.44 -47.70 13.95
C PRO A 46 28.74 -47.84 15.44
N ASP A 47 29.81 -47.20 15.90
CA ASP A 47 30.18 -47.22 17.32
C ASP A 47 29.14 -46.46 18.16
N THR A 48 29.02 -46.83 19.43
CA THR A 48 28.05 -46.24 20.36
C THR A 48 28.19 -44.72 20.49
N SER A 49 29.41 -44.20 20.34
CA SER A 49 29.70 -42.76 20.34
C SER A 49 29.26 -42.03 19.07
N THR A 50 29.15 -42.73 17.93
CA THR A 50 28.77 -42.13 16.64
C THR A 50 27.27 -42.16 16.38
N LEU A 51 26.53 -43.06 17.04
CA LEU A 51 25.10 -43.23 16.86
C LEU A 51 24.26 -41.96 17.09
N PRO A 52 24.50 -41.12 18.12
CA PRO A 52 23.72 -39.90 18.32
C PRO A 52 23.86 -38.90 17.16
N LEU A 53 25.08 -38.76 16.63
CA LEU A 53 25.35 -37.84 15.52
C LEU A 53 24.81 -38.39 14.19
N LEU A 54 24.95 -39.69 13.97
CA LEU A 54 24.34 -40.39 12.82
C LEU A 54 22.81 -40.26 12.82
N SER A 55 22.20 -40.41 13.99
CA SER A 55 20.76 -40.23 14.21
C SER A 55 20.32 -38.80 13.86
N ALA A 56 21.08 -37.78 14.29
CA ALA A 56 20.78 -36.39 13.99
C ALA A 56 20.94 -36.06 12.49
N VAL A 57 22.04 -36.49 11.87
CA VAL A 57 22.33 -36.22 10.44
C VAL A 57 21.29 -36.87 9.52
N LEU A 58 20.91 -38.12 9.83
CA LEU A 58 19.93 -38.84 9.02
C LEU A 58 18.47 -38.49 9.37
N GLY A 59 18.20 -37.96 10.57
CA GLY A 59 16.85 -37.58 11.02
C GLY A 59 16.01 -38.74 11.58
N HIS A 60 16.65 -39.84 11.99
CA HIS A 60 15.99 -41.05 12.51
C HIS A 60 16.51 -41.42 13.89
N SER A 61 15.66 -41.97 14.78
CA SER A 61 16.11 -42.43 16.11
C SER A 61 17.14 -43.55 16.01
N ILE A 62 17.99 -43.69 17.04
CA ILE A 62 18.98 -44.77 17.13
C ILE A 62 18.30 -46.14 17.02
N ASP A 63 17.15 -46.32 17.66
CA ASP A 63 16.37 -47.56 17.57
C ASP A 63 15.90 -47.83 16.13
N SER A 64 15.44 -46.80 15.40
CA SER A 64 15.06 -46.93 13.99
C SER A 64 16.23 -47.31 13.07
N LEU A 65 17.47 -46.97 13.47
CA LEU A 65 18.68 -47.32 12.72
C LEU A 65 19.15 -48.74 13.04
N LEU A 66 19.14 -49.15 14.32
CA LEU A 66 19.69 -50.43 14.79
C LEU A 66 18.69 -51.60 14.76
N LEU A 67 17.40 -51.31 14.89
CA LEU A 67 16.30 -52.27 14.84
C LEU A 67 15.36 -51.86 13.70
N PRO A 68 15.80 -51.97 12.43
CA PRO A 68 15.02 -51.50 11.29
C PRO A 68 13.69 -52.24 11.25
N GLN A 69 12.61 -51.48 11.45
CA GLN A 69 11.25 -51.93 11.20
C GLN A 69 11.10 -52.23 9.71
N GLU A 70 10.26 -53.22 9.38
CA GLU A 70 10.00 -53.59 7.98
C GLU A 70 9.28 -52.46 7.23
N LEU A 71 8.49 -51.68 7.96
CA LEU A 71 7.93 -50.41 7.51
C LEU A 71 8.80 -49.27 8.03
N ALA A 72 9.11 -48.33 7.15
CA ALA A 72 9.73 -47.10 7.57
C ALA A 72 9.38 -45.91 6.68
N VAL A 73 9.16 -44.77 7.32
CA VAL A 73 8.95 -43.50 6.62
C VAL A 73 10.32 -42.91 6.28
N LEU A 74 10.60 -42.75 5.00
CA LEU A 74 11.87 -42.20 4.48
C LEU A 74 11.84 -40.67 4.41
N SER A 75 10.67 -40.10 4.12
CA SER A 75 10.43 -38.66 4.13
C SER A 75 8.96 -38.40 4.45
N ALA A 76 8.69 -37.42 5.30
CA ALA A 76 7.36 -36.88 5.50
C ALA A 76 7.38 -35.35 5.56
N VAL A 77 6.52 -34.72 4.76
CA VAL A 77 6.44 -33.26 4.61
C VAL A 77 5.00 -32.81 4.84
N TYR A 78 4.81 -31.97 5.85
CA TYR A 78 3.53 -31.31 6.10
C TYR A 78 3.50 -29.98 5.35
N THR A 79 2.50 -29.76 4.51
CA THR A 79 2.47 -28.62 3.59
C THR A 79 1.04 -28.15 3.34
N ASP A 80 0.89 -26.91 2.87
CA ASP A 80 -0.35 -26.40 2.27
C ASP A 80 -0.22 -26.19 0.75
N GLY A 81 0.87 -26.71 0.15
CA GLY A 81 1.26 -26.56 -1.25
C GLY A 81 1.98 -25.24 -1.57
N ASN A 82 2.11 -24.32 -0.61
CA ASN A 82 2.92 -23.09 -0.73
C ASN A 82 4.08 -23.09 0.28
N GLU A 83 3.77 -23.39 1.53
CA GLU A 83 4.71 -23.57 2.63
C GLU A 83 4.83 -25.04 3.02
N GLN A 84 5.98 -25.45 3.58
CA GLN A 84 6.23 -26.83 3.96
C GLN A 84 7.13 -26.98 5.19
N GLN A 85 6.91 -28.05 5.95
CA GLN A 85 7.68 -28.41 7.14
C GLN A 85 8.07 -29.89 7.08
N ASN A 86 9.34 -30.20 7.34
CA ASN A 86 9.79 -31.59 7.41
C ASN A 86 9.40 -32.19 8.78
N VAL A 87 8.55 -33.20 8.75
CA VAL A 87 8.02 -33.88 9.95
C VAL A 87 8.40 -35.36 9.98
N THR A 88 9.38 -35.76 9.16
CA THR A 88 9.83 -37.17 8.98
C THR A 88 10.14 -37.85 10.30
N HIS A 89 10.88 -37.18 11.18
CA HIS A 89 11.26 -37.73 12.48
C HIS A 89 10.04 -38.03 13.34
N TRP A 90 9.12 -37.06 13.43
CA TRP A 90 7.90 -37.17 14.21
C TRP A 90 6.98 -38.29 13.68
N VAL A 91 6.77 -38.37 12.37
CA VAL A 91 5.94 -39.43 11.77
C VAL A 91 6.53 -40.82 12.06
N ASN A 92 7.85 -40.98 12.01
CA ASN A 92 8.49 -42.25 12.33
C ASN A 92 8.27 -42.69 13.80
N GLN A 93 8.13 -41.74 14.74
CA GLN A 93 7.85 -42.08 16.15
C GLN A 93 6.44 -42.68 16.35
N LEU A 94 5.53 -42.50 15.39
CA LEU A 94 4.16 -43.01 15.47
C LEU A 94 4.01 -44.45 14.97
N ILE A 95 5.06 -45.03 14.36
CA ILE A 95 4.98 -46.39 13.83
C ILE A 95 5.00 -47.40 14.99
N THR A 96 3.94 -48.20 15.09
CA THR A 96 3.79 -49.24 16.11
C THR A 96 3.54 -50.58 15.44
N GLY A 97 4.36 -51.59 15.72
CA GLY A 97 4.18 -52.94 15.15
C GLY A 97 4.20 -52.97 13.62
N ASN A 98 5.12 -52.22 12.99
CA ASN A 98 5.21 -52.02 11.54
C ASN A 98 3.92 -51.45 10.88
N THR A 99 3.07 -50.77 11.65
CA THR A 99 1.90 -50.07 11.16
C THR A 99 1.98 -48.60 11.55
N LEU A 100 1.77 -47.70 10.58
CA LEU A 100 1.56 -46.28 10.81
C LEU A 100 0.06 -46.01 10.69
N THR A 101 -0.55 -45.44 11.74
CA THR A 101 -1.93 -44.95 11.70
C THR A 101 -1.94 -43.51 12.20
N LEU A 102 -2.38 -42.58 11.35
CA LEU A 102 -2.34 -41.15 11.64
C LEU A 102 -3.59 -40.46 11.08
N SER A 103 -4.20 -39.60 11.90
CA SER A 103 -5.21 -38.64 11.44
C SER A 103 -4.66 -37.23 11.63
N LEU A 104 -4.64 -36.45 10.55
CA LEU A 104 -4.16 -35.06 10.57
C LEU A 104 -5.19 -34.14 11.26
N GLY A 105 -5.04 -33.95 12.57
CA GLY A 105 -5.85 -33.03 13.38
C GLY A 105 -5.10 -31.76 13.78
N ASP A 106 -5.85 -30.72 14.17
CA ASP A 106 -5.29 -29.41 14.58
C ASP A 106 -4.32 -29.50 15.77
N GLN A 107 -4.46 -30.52 16.63
CA GLN A 107 -3.69 -30.67 17.86
C GLN A 107 -2.19 -30.97 17.63
N PHE A 108 -1.82 -31.52 16.47
CA PHE A 108 -0.45 -31.98 16.21
C PHE A 108 0.43 -30.95 15.49
N PHE A 109 -0.17 -30.08 14.69
CA PHE A 109 0.53 -29.12 13.83
C PHE A 109 0.02 -27.68 13.99
N GLN A 110 -0.65 -27.38 15.11
CA GLN A 110 -1.23 -26.07 15.38
C GLN A 110 -0.16 -24.98 15.29
N GLY A 111 -0.38 -23.99 14.43
CA GLY A 111 0.52 -22.84 14.26
C GLY A 111 1.78 -23.11 13.42
N LEU A 112 1.93 -24.26 12.77
CA LEU A 112 3.05 -24.49 11.85
C LEU A 112 2.83 -23.91 10.45
N LEU A 113 1.58 -23.79 10.02
CA LEU A 113 1.16 -23.20 8.74
C LEU A 113 -0.02 -22.27 8.99
N HIS A 114 0.10 -21.01 8.56
CA HIS A 114 -0.87 -19.94 8.80
C HIS A 114 -1.59 -19.53 7.52
N SER A 115 -2.47 -20.39 7.02
CA SER A 115 -3.30 -20.13 5.83
C SER A 115 -4.65 -20.84 5.92
N ASP A 116 -5.60 -20.44 5.09
CA ASP A 116 -6.87 -21.14 4.82
C ASP A 116 -6.75 -22.14 3.65
N ARG A 117 -5.53 -22.39 3.15
CA ARG A 117 -5.24 -23.39 2.12
C ARG A 117 -5.43 -24.81 2.69
N ALA A 118 -5.79 -25.74 1.83
CA ALA A 118 -5.89 -27.16 2.16
C ALA A 118 -4.52 -27.72 2.61
N LYS A 119 -4.49 -28.32 3.81
CA LYS A 119 -3.27 -28.85 4.42
C LYS A 119 -3.19 -30.36 4.21
N LEU A 120 -1.98 -30.85 3.97
CA LEU A 120 -1.73 -32.25 3.66
C LEU A 120 -0.37 -32.72 4.15
N LEU A 121 -0.25 -34.03 4.32
CA LEU A 121 1.00 -34.71 4.61
C LEU A 121 1.40 -35.56 3.40
N LEU A 122 2.58 -35.27 2.85
CA LEU A 122 3.22 -36.07 1.82
C LEU A 122 4.15 -37.09 2.48
N VAL A 123 4.05 -38.37 2.12
CA VAL A 123 4.81 -39.45 2.76
C VAL A 123 5.49 -40.30 1.70
N LYS A 124 6.79 -40.50 1.86
CA LYS A 124 7.60 -41.51 1.16
C LYS A 124 7.97 -42.57 2.18
N TYR A 125 7.62 -43.82 1.92
CA TYR A 125 7.84 -44.93 2.84
C TYR A 125 8.44 -46.14 2.13
N GLY A 126 9.20 -46.94 2.86
CA GLY A 126 9.77 -48.20 2.41
C GLY A 126 9.09 -49.38 3.09
N THR A 127 8.83 -50.41 2.31
CA THR A 127 8.38 -51.74 2.77
C THR A 127 9.34 -52.81 2.24
N PRO A 128 9.21 -54.08 2.65
CA PRO A 128 10.01 -55.16 2.06
C PRO A 128 9.85 -55.31 0.53
N SER A 129 8.74 -54.80 -0.03
CA SER A 129 8.43 -54.89 -1.46
C SER A 129 9.01 -53.75 -2.30
N GLY A 130 9.42 -52.64 -1.67
CA GLY A 130 9.96 -51.48 -2.39
C GLY A 130 9.72 -50.15 -1.69
N ILE A 131 9.90 -49.06 -2.44
CA ILE A 131 9.65 -47.69 -1.98
C ILE A 131 8.38 -47.17 -2.65
N TYR A 132 7.49 -46.63 -1.82
CA TYR A 132 6.19 -46.13 -2.20
C TYR A 132 5.97 -44.71 -1.69
N LEU A 133 5.04 -44.02 -2.32
CA LEU A 133 4.66 -42.64 -2.07
C LEU A 133 3.16 -42.61 -1.77
N THR A 134 2.75 -41.75 -0.86
CA THR A 134 1.34 -41.52 -0.53
C THR A 134 1.15 -40.13 0.02
N PHE A 135 -0.11 -39.71 0.15
CA PHE A 135 -0.46 -38.46 0.81
C PHE A 135 -1.79 -38.58 1.53
N VAL A 136 -2.01 -37.70 2.52
CA VAL A 136 -3.28 -37.63 3.24
C VAL A 136 -3.66 -36.16 3.47
N LEU A 137 -4.92 -35.81 3.24
CA LEU A 137 -5.45 -34.47 3.53
C LEU A 137 -5.81 -34.34 5.01
N LYS A 138 -5.83 -33.11 5.52
CA LYS A 138 -6.31 -32.83 6.87
C LYS A 138 -7.70 -33.43 7.12
N GLY A 139 -7.90 -34.04 8.29
CA GLY A 139 -9.15 -34.70 8.66
C GLY A 139 -9.36 -36.10 8.07
N GLN A 140 -8.45 -36.60 7.23
CA GLN A 140 -8.48 -37.97 6.73
C GLN A 140 -7.53 -38.89 7.50
N LEU A 141 -7.85 -40.19 7.50
CA LEU A 141 -7.05 -41.23 8.14
C LEU A 141 -6.04 -41.80 7.14
N LEU A 142 -4.76 -41.81 7.53
CA LEU A 142 -3.68 -42.53 6.86
C LEU A 142 -3.39 -43.82 7.62
N GLN A 143 -3.38 -44.95 6.90
CA GLN A 143 -2.98 -46.25 7.43
C GLN A 143 -2.00 -46.91 6.46
N ILE A 144 -0.78 -47.20 6.93
CA ILE A 144 0.28 -47.86 6.16
C ILE A 144 0.81 -49.04 6.96
N ASP A 145 0.97 -50.19 6.32
CA ASP A 145 1.62 -51.38 6.87
C ASP A 145 2.71 -51.92 5.91
N VAL A 146 3.31 -53.05 6.27
CA VAL A 146 4.38 -53.70 5.48
C VAL A 146 3.94 -54.21 4.11
N HIS A 147 2.64 -54.31 3.88
CA HIS A 147 2.03 -54.76 2.62
C HIS A 147 1.45 -53.61 1.80
N SER A 148 1.40 -52.39 2.32
CA SER A 148 0.88 -51.21 1.60
C SER A 148 1.76 -50.88 0.38
N GLN A 149 1.12 -50.81 -0.79
CA GLN A 149 1.75 -50.50 -2.07
C GLN A 149 0.97 -49.41 -2.79
N ASP A 150 1.05 -48.17 -2.32
CA ASP A 150 0.38 -47.02 -2.94
C ASP A 150 1.06 -46.64 -4.26
N TYR A 151 1.71 -45.47 -4.35
CA TYR A 151 2.33 -45.04 -5.60
C TYR A 151 3.81 -45.49 -5.65
N PRO A 152 4.23 -46.36 -6.59
CA PRO A 152 5.63 -46.77 -6.68
C PRO A 152 6.52 -45.60 -7.11
N LEU A 153 7.72 -45.52 -6.54
CA LEU A 153 8.75 -44.57 -6.96
C LEU A 153 9.26 -44.90 -8.37
N GLY A 154 9.51 -43.88 -9.22
CA GLY A 154 10.25 -44.06 -10.48
C GLY A 154 9.47 -43.88 -11.78
N LYS A 155 8.32 -43.17 -11.78
CA LYS A 155 7.69 -42.75 -13.04
C LYS A 155 8.49 -41.64 -13.71
N SER A 156 8.84 -41.80 -14.99
CA SER A 156 9.42 -40.74 -15.80
C SER A 156 8.33 -39.74 -16.21
N GLY A 157 8.50 -38.48 -15.80
CA GLY A 157 7.55 -37.39 -16.07
C GLY A 157 6.58 -37.11 -14.92
N LEU A 158 5.92 -35.95 -15.00
CA LEU A 158 4.98 -35.47 -13.99
C LEU A 158 3.60 -36.13 -14.17
N THR A 159 3.06 -36.74 -13.10
CA THR A 159 1.72 -37.35 -13.10
C THR A 159 0.87 -36.83 -11.94
N PHE A 160 -0.25 -36.17 -12.23
CA PHE A 160 -1.21 -35.75 -11.20
C PHE A 160 -1.91 -36.95 -10.54
N VAL A 161 -1.90 -36.99 -9.22
CA VAL A 161 -2.62 -37.98 -8.39
C VAL A 161 -3.78 -37.37 -7.62
N HIS A 162 -3.77 -36.05 -7.40
CA HIS A 162 -4.88 -35.31 -6.81
C HIS A 162 -4.91 -33.88 -7.34
N ALA A 163 -6.10 -33.33 -7.51
CA ALA A 163 -6.29 -31.92 -7.77
C ALA A 163 -7.62 -31.44 -7.17
N ALA A 164 -7.59 -30.34 -6.44
CA ALA A 164 -8.78 -29.75 -5.85
C ALA A 164 -8.78 -28.23 -6.05
N TYR A 165 -9.97 -27.64 -6.22
CA TYR A 165 -10.16 -26.20 -6.27
C TYR A 165 -11.09 -25.74 -5.14
N GLY A 166 -10.61 -24.85 -4.28
CA GLY A 166 -11.32 -24.35 -3.09
C GLY A 166 -10.36 -24.04 -1.93
N ASN A 167 -10.85 -24.10 -0.69
CA ASN A 167 -10.06 -23.86 0.52
C ASN A 167 -10.09 -25.06 1.48
N GLU A 168 -9.50 -24.91 2.67
CA GLU A 168 -9.41 -25.96 3.69
C GLU A 168 -10.79 -26.46 4.18
N ARG A 169 -11.84 -25.63 4.08
CA ARG A 169 -13.19 -25.98 4.54
C ARG A 169 -13.99 -26.69 3.45
N SER A 170 -13.83 -26.26 2.21
CA SER A 170 -14.57 -26.79 1.07
C SER A 170 -13.73 -26.75 -0.20
N GLY A 171 -13.64 -27.88 -0.90
CA GLY A 171 -12.92 -27.98 -2.17
C GLY A 171 -13.57 -29.01 -3.10
N ARG A 172 -13.49 -28.74 -4.41
CA ARG A 172 -14.01 -29.59 -5.47
C ARG A 172 -12.89 -30.37 -6.12
N ASP A 173 -13.09 -31.65 -6.38
CA ASP A 173 -12.18 -32.46 -7.21
C ASP A 173 -12.16 -31.93 -8.66
N VAL A 174 -10.96 -31.54 -9.12
CA VAL A 174 -10.71 -31.08 -10.50
C VAL A 174 -9.66 -31.94 -11.21
N LEU A 175 -9.36 -33.14 -10.73
CA LEU A 175 -8.32 -34.02 -11.28
C LEU A 175 -8.61 -34.41 -12.73
N GLN A 176 -9.87 -34.72 -13.05
CA GLN A 176 -10.26 -35.04 -14.43
C GLN A 176 -10.11 -33.83 -15.37
N LYS A 177 -10.35 -32.62 -14.86
CA LYS A 177 -10.16 -31.38 -15.59
C LYS A 177 -8.67 -31.12 -15.87
N MET A 178 -7.82 -31.35 -14.88
CA MET A 178 -6.36 -31.30 -15.05
C MET A 178 -5.84 -32.33 -16.04
N LYS A 179 -6.38 -33.56 -16.02
CA LYS A 179 -6.05 -34.60 -17.02
C LYS A 179 -6.48 -34.19 -18.43
N HIS A 180 -7.65 -33.57 -18.57
CA HIS A 180 -8.08 -32.99 -19.84
C HIS A 180 -7.14 -31.86 -20.31
N TYR A 181 -6.74 -30.96 -19.40
CA TYR A 181 -5.84 -29.85 -19.72
C TYR A 181 -4.42 -30.26 -20.05
N ALA A 182 -3.97 -31.44 -19.58
CA ALA A 182 -2.67 -31.99 -19.96
C ALA A 182 -2.51 -32.17 -21.48
N TYR A 183 -3.61 -32.35 -22.23
CA TYR A 183 -3.60 -32.43 -23.70
C TYR A 183 -3.06 -31.17 -24.38
N PHE A 184 -3.27 -29.99 -23.78
CA PHE A 184 -2.88 -28.72 -24.39
C PHE A 184 -1.40 -28.38 -24.22
N GLU A 185 -0.66 -29.18 -23.45
CA GLU A 185 0.78 -29.01 -23.24
C GLU A 185 1.20 -27.59 -22.84
N TRP A 186 0.37 -26.88 -22.07
CA TRP A 186 0.69 -25.52 -21.61
C TRP A 186 2.03 -25.46 -20.86
N THR A 187 2.84 -24.43 -21.13
CA THR A 187 4.07 -24.15 -20.37
C THR A 187 3.76 -23.42 -19.05
N GLN A 188 2.63 -22.72 -19.00
CA GLN A 188 2.07 -22.09 -17.81
C GLN A 188 0.55 -21.90 -18.01
N PHE A 189 -0.21 -21.76 -16.93
CA PHE A 189 -1.60 -21.33 -16.97
C PHE A 189 -1.98 -20.52 -15.73
N THR A 190 -2.95 -19.61 -15.87
CA THR A 190 -3.52 -18.84 -14.75
C THR A 190 -4.61 -19.66 -14.07
N VAL A 191 -4.71 -19.59 -12.75
CA VAL A 191 -5.82 -20.18 -11.99
C VAL A 191 -6.94 -19.14 -11.94
N ASP A 192 -8.05 -19.37 -12.63
CA ASP A 192 -9.19 -18.44 -12.68
C ASP A 192 -10.52 -19.18 -12.78
N GLN A 193 -11.62 -18.44 -12.71
CA GLN A 193 -12.97 -19.02 -12.77
C GLN A 193 -13.36 -19.57 -14.16
N GLU A 194 -12.64 -19.20 -15.22
CA GLU A 194 -12.87 -19.79 -16.56
C GLU A 194 -12.34 -21.22 -16.58
N LEU A 195 -11.12 -21.41 -16.06
CA LEU A 195 -10.47 -22.71 -15.96
C LEU A 195 -10.92 -23.52 -14.75
N PHE A 196 -11.43 -22.91 -13.69
CA PHE A 196 -11.92 -23.59 -12.48
C PHE A 196 -13.11 -22.81 -11.86
N PRO A 197 -14.34 -23.05 -12.33
CA PRO A 197 -15.50 -22.30 -11.84
C PRO A 197 -15.79 -22.58 -10.35
N SER A 198 -15.98 -21.50 -9.59
CA SER A 198 -16.40 -21.50 -8.19
C SER A 198 -17.80 -22.11 -8.00
N THR A 199 -18.11 -22.54 -6.78
CA THR A 199 -19.45 -23.02 -6.43
C THR A 199 -20.33 -21.92 -5.84
N MET A 200 -21.62 -21.95 -6.15
CA MET A 200 -22.59 -21.00 -5.59
C MET A 200 -22.68 -21.21 -4.07
N GLY A 201 -22.12 -20.29 -3.29
CA GLY A 201 -22.07 -20.37 -1.81
C GLY A 201 -20.68 -20.62 -1.22
N HIS A 202 -19.60 -20.58 -1.99
CA HIS A 202 -18.24 -20.57 -1.45
C HIS A 202 -17.96 -19.26 -0.69
N GLU A 203 -17.43 -19.37 0.53
CA GLU A 203 -16.98 -18.23 1.34
C GLU A 203 -15.45 -18.27 1.50
N GLY A 204 -14.80 -17.13 1.25
CA GLY A 204 -13.34 -16.97 1.36
C GLY A 204 -12.59 -17.15 0.03
N SER A 205 -11.27 -17.13 0.11
CA SER A 205 -10.37 -17.29 -1.05
C SER A 205 -10.38 -18.72 -1.57
N GLU A 206 -10.28 -18.90 -2.89
CA GLU A 206 -10.16 -20.21 -3.53
C GLU A 206 -8.74 -20.47 -4.04
N TYR A 207 -8.31 -21.73 -3.94
CA TYR A 207 -6.97 -22.18 -4.29
C TYR A 207 -7.05 -23.45 -5.14
N LEU A 208 -6.23 -23.53 -6.18
CA LEU A 208 -5.94 -24.77 -6.88
C LEU A 208 -4.81 -25.51 -6.16
N LEU A 209 -5.13 -26.63 -5.53
CA LEU A 209 -4.16 -27.59 -5.01
C LEU A 209 -3.92 -28.69 -6.04
N LEU A 210 -2.65 -28.95 -6.38
CA LEU A 210 -2.21 -30.04 -7.23
C LEU A 210 -1.23 -30.92 -6.49
N VAL A 211 -1.48 -32.23 -6.43
CA VAL A 211 -0.53 -33.24 -5.94
C VAL A 211 -0.10 -34.11 -7.11
N TYR A 212 1.21 -34.24 -7.29
CA TYR A 212 1.78 -34.96 -8.43
C TYR A 212 3.00 -35.80 -8.05
N LEU A 213 3.28 -36.79 -8.88
CA LEU A 213 4.43 -37.67 -8.79
C LEU A 213 5.43 -37.32 -9.90
N ASN A 214 6.72 -37.46 -9.62
CA ASN A 214 7.78 -37.45 -10.62
C ASN A 214 8.91 -38.43 -10.21
N ALA A 215 10.07 -38.36 -10.88
CA ALA A 215 11.22 -39.20 -10.56
C ALA A 215 11.78 -38.99 -9.14
N ASP A 216 11.61 -37.80 -8.57
CA ASP A 216 12.14 -37.43 -7.25
C ASP A 216 11.22 -37.85 -6.10
N GLY A 217 9.92 -38.00 -6.36
CA GLY A 217 8.94 -38.38 -5.34
C GLY A 217 7.55 -37.80 -5.58
N ILE A 218 6.87 -37.48 -4.47
CA ILE A 218 5.54 -36.87 -4.45
C ILE A 218 5.66 -35.41 -4.00
N HIS A 219 4.90 -34.52 -4.65
CA HIS A 219 4.98 -33.07 -4.48
C HIS A 219 3.58 -32.48 -4.43
N ALA A 220 3.45 -31.31 -3.80
CA ALA A 220 2.24 -30.51 -3.80
C ALA A 220 2.55 -29.06 -4.20
N VAL A 221 1.67 -28.46 -4.98
CA VAL A 221 1.68 -27.02 -5.27
C VAL A 221 0.27 -26.47 -5.09
N SER A 222 0.16 -25.32 -4.44
CA SER A 222 -1.09 -24.62 -4.18
C SER A 222 -1.01 -23.20 -4.73
N CYS A 223 -2.03 -22.77 -5.45
CA CYS A 223 -2.03 -21.52 -6.20
C CYS A 223 -3.38 -20.82 -6.04
N ALA A 224 -3.39 -19.57 -5.60
CA ALA A 224 -4.60 -18.80 -5.38
C ALA A 224 -5.26 -18.39 -6.70
N GLU A 225 -6.55 -18.09 -6.66
CA GLU A 225 -7.22 -17.46 -7.80
C GLU A 225 -6.47 -16.20 -8.25
N GLY A 226 -6.20 -16.11 -9.54
CA GLY A 226 -5.44 -15.06 -10.20
C GLY A 226 -3.93 -15.34 -10.31
N GLU A 227 -3.36 -16.32 -9.61
CA GLU A 227 -1.95 -16.72 -9.70
C GLU A 227 -1.69 -17.70 -10.87
N ARG A 228 -0.43 -18.06 -11.16
CA ARG A 228 -0.06 -18.96 -12.26
C ARG A 228 0.65 -20.22 -11.79
N ILE A 229 0.35 -21.32 -12.45
CA ILE A 229 1.15 -22.54 -12.40
C ILE A 229 2.07 -22.58 -13.60
N HIS A 230 3.37 -22.78 -13.36
CA HIS A 230 4.38 -22.96 -14.39
C HIS A 230 4.90 -24.39 -14.40
N TYR A 231 5.16 -24.90 -15.59
CA TYR A 231 5.93 -26.13 -15.78
C TYR A 231 7.40 -25.76 -15.94
N THR A 232 8.29 -26.58 -15.38
CA THR A 232 9.71 -26.53 -15.75
C THR A 232 9.89 -26.86 -17.25
N PRO A 233 10.99 -26.43 -17.91
CA PRO A 233 11.19 -26.70 -19.34
C PRO A 233 11.14 -28.18 -19.72
N ASP A 234 11.56 -29.06 -18.81
CA ASP A 234 11.51 -30.53 -18.94
C ASP A 234 10.17 -31.14 -18.48
N ARG A 235 9.22 -30.29 -18.03
CA ARG A 235 7.89 -30.62 -17.50
C ARG A 235 7.89 -31.63 -16.35
N SER A 236 9.01 -31.76 -15.63
CA SER A 236 9.14 -32.70 -14.52
C SER A 236 8.63 -32.15 -13.18
N ARG A 237 8.48 -30.82 -13.08
CA ARG A 237 8.05 -30.12 -11.86
C ARG A 237 7.11 -28.95 -12.16
N LEU A 238 6.35 -28.57 -11.14
CA LEU A 238 5.54 -27.36 -11.12
C LEU A 238 6.07 -26.38 -10.10
N PHE A 239 5.85 -25.10 -10.36
CA PHE A 239 5.98 -24.06 -9.37
C PHE A 239 4.83 -23.07 -9.54
N ALA A 240 4.26 -22.64 -8.42
CA ALA A 240 3.39 -21.49 -8.42
C ALA A 240 4.25 -20.25 -8.60
N ALA A 241 3.87 -19.39 -9.53
CA ALA A 241 4.35 -18.03 -9.59
C ALA A 241 3.15 -17.13 -9.34
N GLU A 242 3.31 -16.13 -8.49
CA GLU A 242 2.36 -15.03 -8.43
C GLU A 242 2.18 -14.51 -9.86
N SER A 243 0.95 -14.52 -10.38
CA SER A 243 0.68 -13.82 -11.63
C SER A 243 1.09 -12.38 -11.39
N GLY A 244 2.01 -11.89 -12.23
CA GLY A 244 2.76 -10.66 -11.99
C GLY A 244 1.94 -9.63 -11.22
N ARG A 245 2.37 -9.38 -9.97
CA ARG A 245 1.75 -8.45 -9.01
C ARG A 245 0.89 -7.40 -9.71
N ARG A 246 -0.41 -7.37 -9.42
CA ARG A 246 -1.31 -6.36 -10.01
C ARG A 246 -0.68 -5.01 -9.70
N HIS A 247 -0.45 -4.25 -10.75
CA HIS A 247 -0.07 -2.86 -10.68
C HIS A 247 -1.03 -2.09 -11.55
N ARG A 248 -1.32 -0.86 -11.15
CA ARG A 248 -2.09 0.07 -11.93
C ARG A 248 -1.53 1.45 -11.71
N ILE A 249 -1.26 2.15 -12.79
CA ILE A 249 -0.78 3.54 -12.76
C ILE A 249 -1.71 4.31 -13.68
N ILE A 250 -2.37 5.33 -13.13
CA ILE A 250 -3.09 6.30 -13.94
C ILE A 250 -2.04 7.26 -14.47
N GLU A 251 -1.72 7.12 -15.76
CA GLU A 251 -0.68 7.89 -16.43
C GLU A 251 -1.17 9.30 -16.81
N LYS A 252 -0.24 10.17 -17.21
CA LYS A 252 -0.50 11.57 -17.59
C LYS A 252 -1.11 12.46 -16.49
N VAL A 253 -0.89 12.12 -15.23
CA VAL A 253 -1.21 13.00 -14.09
C VAL A 253 -0.01 13.91 -13.84
N ASN A 254 -0.21 15.22 -14.03
CA ASN A 254 0.82 16.25 -13.91
C ASN A 254 1.41 16.30 -12.50
N GLN A 255 2.66 16.75 -12.41
CA GLN A 255 3.32 17.03 -11.13
C GLN A 255 2.62 18.19 -10.41
N LEU A 256 2.48 18.05 -9.09
CA LEU A 256 2.04 19.11 -8.20
C LEU A 256 3.25 19.84 -7.64
N GLY A 257 3.09 21.10 -7.25
CA GLY A 257 4.19 21.89 -6.70
C GLY A 257 3.78 23.30 -6.32
N PHE A 258 4.47 23.84 -5.33
CA PHE A 258 4.34 25.24 -4.90
C PHE A 258 5.00 26.20 -5.90
N GLY A 259 4.60 27.47 -5.90
CA GLY A 259 5.09 28.52 -6.78
C GLY A 259 4.56 28.45 -8.22
N ARG A 260 3.56 27.60 -8.50
CA ARG A 260 3.03 27.37 -9.86
C ARG A 260 1.64 27.98 -10.09
N GLY A 261 1.18 28.84 -9.17
CA GLY A 261 -0.17 29.40 -9.21
C GLY A 261 -1.26 28.41 -8.82
N MET A 262 -0.91 27.36 -8.08
CA MET A 262 -1.83 26.38 -7.51
C MET A 262 -1.43 26.05 -6.07
N ASP A 263 -1.20 27.06 -5.24
CA ASP A 263 -0.44 26.88 -3.98
C ASP A 263 -1.27 26.32 -2.81
N CYS A 264 -2.58 26.20 -2.97
CA CYS A 264 -3.40 25.41 -2.07
C CYS A 264 -3.27 23.93 -2.40
N SER A 265 -2.52 23.19 -1.57
CA SER A 265 -2.26 21.77 -1.82
C SER A 265 -3.53 20.94 -1.92
N TRP A 266 -4.50 21.21 -1.05
CA TRP A 266 -5.82 20.56 -1.08
C TRP A 266 -6.57 20.82 -2.39
N ALA A 267 -6.70 22.09 -2.81
CA ALA A 267 -7.45 22.43 -4.02
C ALA A 267 -6.74 21.94 -5.29
N GLY A 268 -5.41 21.95 -5.34
CA GLY A 268 -4.66 21.41 -6.48
C GLY A 268 -4.76 19.89 -6.60
N ALA A 269 -4.72 19.17 -5.46
CA ALA A 269 -4.98 17.74 -5.43
C ALA A 269 -6.42 17.41 -5.87
N LEU A 270 -7.40 18.18 -5.39
CA LEU A 270 -8.80 18.04 -5.74
C LEU A 270 -9.04 18.31 -7.24
N TYR A 271 -8.53 19.44 -7.77
CA TYR A 271 -8.56 19.76 -9.19
C TYR A 271 -7.97 18.64 -10.05
N THR A 272 -6.84 18.07 -9.62
CA THR A 272 -6.19 16.96 -10.34
C THR A 272 -7.08 15.72 -10.38
N SER A 273 -7.72 15.37 -9.26
CA SER A 273 -8.66 14.24 -9.21
C SER A 273 -9.89 14.48 -10.11
N LEU A 274 -10.51 15.67 -10.04
CA LEU A 274 -11.64 16.06 -10.87
C LEU A 274 -11.30 16.02 -12.37
N SER A 275 -10.12 16.50 -12.74
CA SER A 275 -9.64 16.50 -14.14
C SER A 275 -9.53 15.08 -14.69
N VAL A 276 -9.00 14.14 -13.91
CA VAL A 276 -8.91 12.72 -14.30
C VAL A 276 -10.28 12.06 -14.39
N MET A 277 -11.24 12.47 -13.56
CA MET A 277 -12.64 12.06 -13.66
C MET A 277 -13.38 12.66 -14.87
N GLY A 278 -12.70 13.46 -15.71
CA GLY A 278 -13.27 14.12 -16.88
C GLY A 278 -14.26 15.23 -16.51
N ILE A 279 -14.10 15.87 -15.35
CA ILE A 279 -14.87 17.05 -14.95
C ILE A 279 -14.13 18.28 -15.48
N GLU A 280 -14.80 19.04 -16.34
CA GLU A 280 -14.26 20.30 -16.87
C GLU A 280 -14.30 21.37 -15.78
N THR A 281 -13.13 21.81 -15.33
CA THR A 281 -12.95 22.83 -14.29
C THR A 281 -11.57 23.47 -14.42
N SER A 282 -11.32 24.56 -13.69
CA SER A 282 -9.99 25.10 -13.41
C SER A 282 -9.66 25.02 -11.92
N TYR A 283 -8.40 25.28 -11.57
CA TYR A 283 -7.98 25.40 -10.17
C TYR A 283 -8.72 26.55 -9.46
N GLU A 284 -8.83 27.70 -10.10
CA GLU A 284 -9.51 28.88 -9.57
C GLU A 284 -11.02 28.64 -9.42
N ALA A 285 -11.63 27.85 -10.30
CA ALA A 285 -13.01 27.43 -10.15
C ALA A 285 -13.20 26.55 -8.91
N VAL A 286 -12.31 25.58 -8.66
CA VAL A 286 -12.33 24.76 -7.42
C VAL A 286 -12.16 25.64 -6.18
N MET A 287 -11.18 26.53 -6.18
CA MET A 287 -10.96 27.51 -5.10
C MET A 287 -12.15 28.46 -4.89
N GLY A 288 -12.81 28.85 -5.97
CA GLY A 288 -13.99 29.71 -5.98
C GLY A 288 -15.24 29.05 -5.43
N VAL A 289 -15.68 27.94 -6.04
CA VAL A 289 -16.92 27.24 -5.62
C VAL A 289 -16.80 26.62 -4.24
N SER A 290 -15.59 26.24 -3.81
CA SER A 290 -15.33 25.80 -2.45
C SER A 290 -15.48 26.91 -1.40
N GLY A 291 -15.25 28.16 -1.80
CA GLY A 291 -15.02 29.28 -0.89
C GLY A 291 -13.62 29.31 -0.27
N ALA A 292 -12.72 28.37 -0.63
CA ALA A 292 -11.36 28.34 -0.10
C ALA A 292 -10.51 29.54 -0.57
N CYS A 293 -10.93 30.27 -1.61
CA CYS A 293 -10.31 31.55 -2.00
C CYS A 293 -10.57 32.69 -0.99
N TRP A 294 -11.59 32.56 -0.14
CA TRP A 294 -11.92 33.54 0.92
C TRP A 294 -11.15 33.29 2.21
N ARG A 295 -10.51 32.11 2.33
CA ARG A 295 -9.89 31.67 3.59
C ARG A 295 -8.88 32.69 4.13
N ALA A 296 -8.88 32.80 5.45
CA ALA A 296 -7.81 33.40 6.24
C ALA A 296 -7.74 32.60 7.55
N ALA A 297 -6.61 31.97 7.83
CA ALA A 297 -6.39 31.21 9.04
C ALA A 297 -4.97 31.50 9.56
N PHE A 298 -4.83 31.56 10.87
CA PHE A 298 -3.54 31.81 11.51
C PHE A 298 -3.47 31.14 12.87
N ALA A 299 -2.37 30.44 13.11
CA ALA A 299 -2.06 29.85 14.41
C ALA A 299 -1.11 30.80 15.16
N PRO A 300 -1.45 31.32 16.37
CA PRO A 300 -0.57 32.19 17.15
C PRO A 300 0.81 31.58 17.46
N VAL A 301 0.91 30.25 17.44
CA VAL A 301 2.16 29.49 17.62
C VAL A 301 3.03 29.45 16.37
N TRP A 302 2.62 30.10 15.27
CA TRP A 302 3.28 30.08 13.97
C TRP A 302 3.49 28.64 13.49
N ASP A 303 2.39 28.03 13.07
CA ASP A 303 2.35 26.67 12.52
C ASP A 303 2.10 26.70 11.00
N TYR A 304 2.83 25.87 10.24
CA TYR A 304 2.66 25.76 8.78
C TYR A 304 1.24 25.34 8.38
N SER A 305 0.58 24.52 9.20
CA SER A 305 -0.79 24.07 8.97
C SER A 305 -1.83 25.19 8.91
N ALA A 306 -1.48 26.42 9.32
CA ALA A 306 -2.34 27.58 9.10
C ALA A 306 -2.62 27.86 7.61
N ALA A 307 -1.77 27.37 6.70
CA ALA A 307 -1.96 27.45 5.26
C ALA A 307 -2.83 26.31 4.68
N ASP A 308 -3.07 25.22 5.43
CA ASP A 308 -3.93 24.12 4.99
C ASP A 308 -5.39 24.61 4.97
N ALA A 309 -6.02 24.50 3.79
CA ALA A 309 -7.40 24.94 3.60
C ALA A 309 -8.38 24.26 4.57
N LEU A 310 -8.14 23.00 4.93
CA LEU A 310 -9.07 22.23 5.77
C LEU A 310 -8.68 22.21 7.26
N ALA A 311 -7.70 23.02 7.69
CA ALA A 311 -7.31 23.09 9.09
C ALA A 311 -8.37 23.76 9.96
N ALA A 312 -9.04 24.79 9.44
CA ALA A 312 -9.91 25.66 10.24
C ALA A 312 -11.37 25.76 9.75
N TYR A 313 -11.67 25.32 8.53
CA TYR A 313 -13.02 25.35 7.96
C TYR A 313 -13.22 24.21 6.95
N ASP A 314 -14.44 23.69 6.81
CA ASP A 314 -14.75 22.65 5.81
C ASP A 314 -15.10 23.27 4.46
N PHE A 315 -14.09 23.41 3.59
CA PHE A 315 -14.29 23.82 2.20
C PHE A 315 -14.61 22.66 1.25
N THR A 316 -14.71 21.42 1.75
CA THR A 316 -14.96 20.25 0.90
C THR A 316 -16.43 20.13 0.53
N THR A 317 -17.32 20.30 1.51
CA THR A 317 -18.77 20.18 1.31
C THR A 317 -19.31 21.06 0.16
N PRO A 318 -18.94 22.35 0.05
CA PRO A 318 -19.40 23.20 -1.05
C PRO A 318 -18.96 22.71 -2.43
N VAL A 319 -17.73 22.20 -2.58
CA VAL A 319 -17.24 21.66 -3.86
C VAL A 319 -18.01 20.41 -4.27
N ILE A 320 -18.27 19.53 -3.31
CA ILE A 320 -19.01 18.29 -3.55
C ILE A 320 -20.40 18.62 -4.10
N GLN A 321 -21.08 19.61 -3.51
CA GLN A 321 -22.38 20.07 -3.99
C GLN A 321 -22.29 20.75 -5.35
N ALA A 322 -21.33 21.65 -5.55
CA ALA A 322 -21.16 22.42 -6.78
C ALA A 322 -20.91 21.54 -8.03
N TYR A 323 -20.27 20.39 -7.87
CA TYR A 323 -19.98 19.47 -8.96
C TYR A 323 -20.87 18.23 -9.02
N GLY A 324 -21.94 18.15 -8.20
CA GLY A 324 -22.82 16.97 -8.16
C GLY A 324 -22.03 15.70 -7.83
N LEU A 325 -21.28 15.75 -6.72
CA LEU A 325 -20.43 14.65 -6.27
C LEU A 325 -20.99 14.03 -4.99
N LYS A 326 -20.51 12.83 -4.70
CA LYS A 326 -20.57 12.19 -3.39
C LYS A 326 -19.14 12.01 -2.90
N ALA A 327 -18.92 12.31 -1.63
CA ALA A 327 -17.64 12.07 -0.98
C ALA A 327 -17.74 11.02 0.12
N SER A 328 -16.69 10.23 0.26
CA SER A 328 -16.45 9.40 1.45
C SER A 328 -15.05 9.67 2.00
N TRP A 329 -14.93 9.53 3.32
CA TRP A 329 -13.71 9.84 4.05
C TRP A 329 -13.22 8.62 4.81
N ALA A 330 -11.90 8.42 4.80
CA ALA A 330 -11.23 7.51 5.73
C ALA A 330 -10.16 8.30 6.51
N ASN A 331 -10.25 8.29 7.84
CA ASN A 331 -9.49 9.18 8.72
C ASN A 331 -8.79 8.38 9.82
N ARG A 332 -7.48 8.59 10.00
CA ARG A 332 -6.67 8.05 11.11
C ARG A 332 -6.87 6.55 11.37
N LEU A 333 -6.77 5.76 10.30
CA LEU A 333 -7.01 4.32 10.33
C LEU A 333 -5.98 3.54 11.16
N THR A 334 -6.49 2.56 11.90
CA THR A 334 -5.72 1.51 12.58
C THR A 334 -5.09 0.54 11.59
N SER A 335 -4.05 -0.21 12.00
CA SER A 335 -3.34 -1.15 11.11
C SER A 335 -4.24 -2.21 10.45
N GLU A 336 -5.32 -2.63 11.11
CA GLU A 336 -6.27 -3.59 10.53
C GLU A 336 -7.18 -2.94 9.49
N GLU A 337 -7.71 -1.73 9.77
CA GLU A 337 -8.53 -0.98 8.82
C GLU A 337 -7.76 -0.63 7.55
N ARG A 338 -6.44 -0.40 7.64
CA ARG A 338 -5.57 -0.13 6.48
C ARG A 338 -5.56 -1.26 5.46
N LYS A 339 -5.73 -2.52 5.89
CA LYS A 339 -5.78 -3.67 4.98
C LYS A 339 -7.00 -3.58 4.07
N GLN A 340 -8.15 -3.23 4.65
CA GLN A 340 -9.38 -3.03 3.89
C GLN A 340 -9.31 -1.75 3.05
N GLU A 341 -8.77 -0.66 3.60
CA GLU A 341 -8.63 0.61 2.90
C GLU A 341 -7.75 0.49 1.65
N LYS A 342 -6.70 -0.35 1.71
CA LYS A 342 -5.86 -0.65 0.55
C LYS A 342 -6.68 -1.21 -0.62
N LEU A 343 -7.66 -2.07 -0.34
CA LEU A 343 -8.58 -2.60 -1.36
C LEU A 343 -9.47 -1.49 -1.92
N THR A 344 -9.99 -0.60 -1.06
CA THR A 344 -10.76 0.59 -1.47
C THR A 344 -9.97 1.52 -2.39
N ILE A 345 -8.69 1.78 -2.07
CA ILE A 345 -7.78 2.56 -2.92
C ILE A 345 -7.63 1.89 -4.28
N MET A 346 -7.36 0.59 -4.30
CA MET A 346 -7.19 -0.18 -5.54
C MET A 346 -8.46 -0.16 -6.40
N GLU A 347 -9.64 -0.26 -5.78
CA GLU A 347 -10.94 -0.16 -6.45
C GLU A 347 -11.20 1.24 -7.00
N SER A 348 -10.93 2.30 -6.22
CA SER A 348 -11.04 3.69 -6.69
C SER A 348 -10.19 3.94 -7.93
N LEU A 349 -8.93 3.50 -7.88
CA LEU A 349 -8.01 3.59 -9.01
C LEU A 349 -8.50 2.74 -10.19
N HIS A 350 -9.17 1.61 -9.92
CA HIS A 350 -9.79 0.77 -10.96
C HIS A 350 -10.82 1.54 -11.79
N HIS A 351 -11.54 2.46 -11.14
CA HIS A 351 -12.53 3.32 -11.76
C HIS A 351 -11.98 4.67 -12.28
N GLN A 352 -10.65 4.82 -12.38
CA GLN A 352 -9.99 6.08 -12.76
C GLN A 352 -10.32 7.25 -11.82
N ARG A 353 -10.48 6.96 -10.52
CA ARG A 353 -10.75 7.98 -9.49
C ARG A 353 -9.54 8.06 -8.59
N LEU A 354 -8.86 9.20 -8.58
CA LEU A 354 -7.68 9.44 -7.77
C LEU A 354 -8.11 9.78 -6.34
N PRO A 355 -7.79 8.94 -5.33
CA PRO A 355 -8.00 9.32 -3.94
C PRO A 355 -7.16 10.57 -3.61
N VAL A 356 -7.81 11.59 -3.05
CA VAL A 356 -7.14 12.78 -2.54
C VAL A 356 -6.71 12.47 -1.10
N ALA A 357 -5.45 12.70 -0.78
CA ALA A 357 -4.87 12.19 0.47
C ALA A 357 -3.90 13.18 1.12
N LEU A 358 -3.91 13.21 2.45
CA LEU A 358 -3.03 14.04 3.27
C LEU A 358 -1.88 13.20 3.84
N ASN A 359 -0.67 13.76 3.86
CA ASN A 359 0.56 13.13 4.39
C ASN A 359 1.05 11.95 3.53
N LEU A 360 1.19 12.20 2.22
CA LEU A 360 1.74 11.21 1.29
C LEU A 360 3.26 11.12 1.35
N ARG A 361 3.94 12.26 1.51
CA ARG A 361 5.42 12.39 1.46
C ARG A 361 5.90 13.59 2.26
N VAL A 362 7.14 13.54 2.75
CA VAL A 362 7.93 14.62 3.39
C VAL A 362 7.25 15.30 4.60
N ALA A 363 6.12 15.97 4.38
CA ALA A 363 5.31 16.62 5.39
C ALA A 363 3.81 16.37 5.16
N PRO A 364 2.95 16.63 6.15
CA PRO A 364 1.50 16.52 6.01
C PRO A 364 0.90 17.55 5.03
N GLU A 365 1.03 17.29 3.73
CA GLU A 365 0.43 18.06 2.64
C GLU A 365 -0.51 17.18 1.82
N TRP A 366 -1.47 17.82 1.14
CA TRP A 366 -2.42 17.14 0.28
C TRP A 366 -1.80 16.80 -1.08
N GLY A 367 -2.16 15.63 -1.60
CA GLY A 367 -1.81 15.17 -2.93
C GLY A 367 -2.81 14.12 -3.41
N VAL A 368 -2.43 13.37 -4.44
CA VAL A 368 -3.27 12.32 -5.00
C VAL A 368 -2.52 10.99 -5.08
N ILE A 369 -3.21 9.90 -4.76
CA ILE A 369 -2.72 8.56 -5.04
C ILE A 369 -3.02 8.26 -6.52
N THR A 370 -1.98 7.99 -7.30
CA THR A 370 -2.04 7.81 -8.76
C THR A 370 -1.99 6.36 -9.21
N GLY A 371 -1.60 5.47 -8.31
CA GLY A 371 -1.42 4.08 -8.66
C GLY A 371 -0.97 3.22 -7.50
N TYR A 372 -0.74 1.96 -7.83
CA TYR A 372 -0.12 1.01 -6.95
C TYR A 372 0.73 0.02 -7.74
N LEU A 373 1.76 -0.49 -7.07
CA LEU A 373 2.52 -1.68 -7.46
C LEU A 373 2.23 -2.77 -6.44
N ASP A 374 2.69 -3.98 -6.73
CA ASP A 374 2.77 -5.02 -5.71
C ASP A 374 1.45 -5.38 -5.02
N ASN A 375 0.35 -5.46 -5.79
CA ASN A 375 -1.00 -5.71 -5.26
C ASN A 375 -1.39 -4.68 -4.17
N GLY A 376 -0.95 -3.43 -4.30
CA GLY A 376 -1.23 -2.35 -3.36
C GLY A 376 -0.25 -2.26 -2.19
N ASN A 377 0.77 -3.12 -2.12
CA ASN A 377 1.81 -3.00 -1.09
C ASN A 377 2.64 -1.72 -1.24
N THR A 378 2.74 -1.22 -2.46
CA THR A 378 3.41 0.04 -2.78
C THR A 378 2.41 0.96 -3.45
N LEU A 379 2.15 2.13 -2.87
CA LEU A 379 1.29 3.15 -3.47
C LEU A 379 2.14 4.19 -4.19
N LEU A 380 1.61 4.72 -5.29
CA LEU A 380 2.23 5.79 -6.08
C LEU A 380 1.42 7.08 -5.93
N CYS A 381 2.07 8.23 -6.01
CA CYS A 381 1.42 9.51 -5.83
C CYS A 381 1.99 10.65 -6.68
N ARG A 382 1.25 11.77 -6.64
CA ARG A 382 1.74 13.13 -6.87
C ARG A 382 1.56 13.92 -5.59
N SER A 383 2.59 14.67 -5.18
CA SER A 383 2.55 15.58 -4.05
C SER A 383 3.19 16.92 -4.40
N TYR A 384 3.02 17.91 -3.54
CA TYR A 384 3.63 19.23 -3.70
C TYR A 384 5.15 19.24 -3.51
N PHE A 385 5.73 18.11 -3.13
CA PHE A 385 7.17 17.89 -3.02
C PHE A 385 7.74 17.18 -4.26
N ASP A 386 6.96 17.02 -5.33
CA ASP A 386 7.42 16.35 -6.55
C ASP A 386 8.67 17.04 -7.11
N GLU A 387 8.59 18.34 -7.39
CA GLU A 387 9.69 19.09 -8.02
C GLU A 387 10.99 19.05 -7.21
N GLU A 388 10.91 19.30 -5.90
CA GLU A 388 12.05 19.25 -4.99
C GLU A 388 12.68 17.85 -5.01
N THR A 389 11.87 16.79 -4.85
CA THR A 389 12.36 15.41 -4.88
C THR A 389 13.01 15.05 -6.20
N PHE A 390 12.38 15.38 -7.33
CA PHE A 390 12.92 15.09 -8.65
C PHE A 390 14.22 15.86 -8.89
N THR A 391 14.36 17.07 -8.36
CA THR A 391 15.58 17.88 -8.50
C THR A 391 16.72 17.34 -7.64
N GLU A 392 16.44 16.98 -6.39
CA GLU A 392 17.43 16.48 -5.43
C GLU A 392 17.95 15.08 -5.80
N LEU A 393 17.06 14.19 -6.24
CA LEU A 393 17.38 12.79 -6.50
C LEU A 393 17.66 12.48 -7.97
N LYS A 394 17.73 13.48 -8.85
CA LYS A 394 17.90 13.29 -10.31
C LYS A 394 19.12 12.42 -10.68
N ASP A 395 20.20 12.52 -9.91
CA ASP A 395 21.47 11.84 -10.16
C ASP A 395 21.61 10.55 -9.33
N ASP A 396 20.61 10.20 -8.52
CA ASP A 396 20.61 8.99 -7.69
C ASP A 396 20.25 7.73 -8.53
N PRO A 397 21.13 6.72 -8.61
CA PRO A 397 20.88 5.52 -9.42
C PRO A 397 19.68 4.69 -8.96
N GLU A 398 19.43 4.61 -7.66
CA GLU A 398 18.30 3.85 -7.10
C GLU A 398 16.98 4.57 -7.42
N PHE A 399 16.96 5.90 -7.32
CA PHE A 399 15.82 6.73 -7.71
C PHE A 399 15.52 6.60 -9.20
N GLN A 400 16.55 6.63 -10.06
CA GLN A 400 16.37 6.46 -11.51
C GLN A 400 15.76 5.10 -11.85
N GLU A 401 16.20 4.03 -11.19
CA GLU A 401 15.64 2.69 -11.41
C GLU A 401 14.19 2.60 -10.89
N ALA A 402 13.93 3.16 -9.70
CA ALA A 402 12.59 3.30 -9.17
C ALA A 402 11.65 4.02 -10.15
N MET A 403 12.07 5.15 -10.72
CA MET A 403 11.26 5.92 -11.67
C MET A 403 10.96 5.17 -12.96
N LYS A 404 11.82 4.25 -13.41
CA LYS A 404 11.48 3.35 -14.53
C LYS A 404 10.33 2.43 -14.16
N SER A 405 10.39 1.82 -12.98
CA SER A 405 9.37 0.88 -12.50
C SER A 405 8.02 1.56 -12.23
N SER A 406 8.04 2.78 -11.69
CA SER A 406 6.85 3.56 -11.35
C SER A 406 6.35 4.44 -12.50
N LYS A 407 6.97 4.39 -13.68
CA LYS A 407 6.67 5.27 -14.82
C LYS A 407 6.73 6.77 -14.47
N GLY A 408 7.69 7.16 -13.63
CA GLY A 408 7.92 8.55 -13.24
C GLY A 408 6.94 9.09 -12.19
N TYR A 409 6.33 8.21 -11.40
CA TYR A 409 5.51 8.57 -10.23
C TYR A 409 6.27 8.28 -8.93
N LEU A 410 6.08 9.13 -7.92
CA LEU A 410 6.76 8.98 -6.64
C LEU A 410 6.04 7.96 -5.76
N TYR A 411 6.79 7.31 -4.87
CA TYR A 411 6.21 6.42 -3.88
C TYR A 411 5.55 7.21 -2.75
N VAL A 412 4.51 6.62 -2.16
CA VAL A 412 3.95 7.11 -0.90
C VAL A 412 4.87 6.67 0.24
N ASP A 413 5.42 7.64 0.97
CA ASP A 413 6.38 7.40 2.06
C ASP A 413 5.67 7.03 3.37
N HIS A 414 4.45 7.53 3.56
CA HIS A 414 3.70 7.41 4.80
C HIS A 414 2.25 7.01 4.54
N TRP A 415 1.68 6.22 5.44
CA TRP A 415 0.24 5.95 5.36
C TRP A 415 -0.55 7.25 5.54
N PRO A 416 -1.49 7.58 4.64
CA PRO A 416 -2.23 8.84 4.71
C PRO A 416 -3.02 9.00 6.00
N TYR A 417 -3.06 10.23 6.53
CA TYR A 417 -3.87 10.54 7.72
C TYR A 417 -5.34 10.70 7.39
N LYS A 418 -5.63 11.22 6.19
CA LYS A 418 -6.96 11.43 5.64
C LYS A 418 -6.97 11.01 4.18
N LEU A 419 -8.02 10.34 3.77
CA LEU A 419 -8.32 9.93 2.40
C LEU A 419 -9.72 10.44 2.06
N LEU A 420 -9.84 11.08 0.91
CA LEU A 420 -11.07 11.58 0.32
C LEU A 420 -11.28 10.86 -1.02
N TYR A 421 -12.40 10.17 -1.12
CA TYR A 421 -12.86 9.55 -2.36
C TYR A 421 -14.02 10.36 -2.92
N LEU A 422 -14.03 10.51 -4.24
CA LEU A 422 -15.02 11.28 -4.96
C LEU A 422 -15.71 10.40 -5.98
N GLU A 423 -17.03 10.46 -6.01
CA GLU A 423 -17.86 9.76 -6.98
C GLU A 423 -18.84 10.75 -7.60
N ARG A 424 -19.14 10.60 -8.89
CA ARG A 424 -20.21 11.40 -9.51
C ARG A 424 -21.55 10.98 -8.95
N HIS A 425 -22.37 11.94 -8.52
CA HIS A 425 -23.66 11.67 -7.92
C HIS A 425 -24.61 12.87 -7.99
N GLY A 426 -25.77 12.65 -8.62
CA GLY A 426 -26.86 13.63 -8.65
C GLY A 426 -26.68 14.73 -9.69
N ASP A 427 -27.56 15.71 -9.62
CA ASP A 427 -27.61 16.83 -10.56
C ASP A 427 -26.58 17.90 -10.19
N ILE A 428 -26.00 18.54 -11.21
CA ILE A 428 -25.07 19.65 -11.05
C ILE A 428 -25.89 20.94 -10.92
N PRO A 429 -25.75 21.71 -9.83
CA PRO A 429 -26.44 23.00 -9.67
C PRO A 429 -26.10 23.98 -10.80
N GLN A 430 -26.94 25.02 -10.98
CA GLN A 430 -26.57 26.08 -11.91
C GLN A 430 -25.32 26.80 -11.39
N ALA A 431 -24.43 27.23 -12.30
CA ALA A 431 -23.20 27.92 -11.92
C ALA A 431 -23.46 29.18 -11.07
N LEU A 432 -24.60 29.86 -11.30
CA LEU A 432 -25.03 31.01 -10.52
C LEU A 432 -25.36 30.63 -9.05
N ASP A 433 -25.94 29.46 -8.81
CA ASP A 433 -26.24 28.98 -7.46
C ASP A 433 -24.95 28.68 -6.68
N SER A 434 -23.98 28.02 -7.34
CA SER A 434 -22.65 27.75 -6.77
C SER A 434 -21.89 29.04 -6.45
N LEU A 435 -22.06 30.08 -7.27
CA LEU A 435 -21.51 31.40 -7.02
C LEU A 435 -22.13 32.07 -5.79
N TYR A 436 -23.46 32.07 -5.68
CA TYR A 436 -24.12 32.60 -4.49
C TYR A 436 -23.79 31.80 -3.23
N ALA A 437 -23.64 30.48 -3.33
CA ALA A 437 -23.15 29.65 -2.23
C ALA A 437 -21.73 30.08 -1.79
N SER A 438 -20.82 30.28 -2.75
CA SER A 438 -19.46 30.78 -2.48
C SER A 438 -19.45 32.15 -1.80
N LEU A 439 -20.29 33.09 -2.24
CA LEU A 439 -20.40 34.41 -1.60
C LEU A 439 -20.96 34.34 -0.17
N ARG A 440 -21.88 33.42 0.11
CA ARG A 440 -22.34 33.18 1.49
C ARG A 440 -21.22 32.61 2.36
N ILE A 441 -20.43 31.68 1.82
CA ILE A 441 -19.26 31.13 2.51
C ILE A 441 -18.24 32.22 2.80
N LYS A 442 -18.02 33.20 1.92
CA LYS A 442 -17.17 34.37 2.22
C LYS A 442 -17.63 35.08 3.50
N LEU A 443 -18.90 35.47 3.54
CA LEU A 443 -19.47 36.21 4.68
C LEU A 443 -19.40 35.40 5.98
N GLU A 444 -19.57 34.09 5.90
CA GLU A 444 -19.46 33.17 7.04
C GLU A 444 -17.99 33.00 7.47
N ALA A 445 -17.12 32.53 6.57
CA ALA A 445 -15.74 32.15 6.85
C ALA A 445 -14.88 33.30 7.39
N MET A 446 -15.18 34.54 7.01
CA MET A 446 -14.47 35.73 7.52
C MET A 446 -14.89 36.12 8.95
N GLN A 447 -16.03 35.61 9.43
CA GLN A 447 -16.60 35.90 10.75
C GLN A 447 -16.67 34.67 11.68
N THR A 448 -16.35 33.48 11.17
CA THR A 448 -16.42 32.20 11.89
C THR A 448 -15.69 32.23 13.24
N ASN A 449 -16.20 31.45 14.20
CA ASN A 449 -15.55 31.25 15.48
C ASN A 449 -14.25 30.45 15.34
N ASP A 450 -13.30 30.75 16.20
CA ASP A 450 -11.99 30.10 16.21
C ASP A 450 -12.12 28.58 16.40
N GLN A 451 -11.26 27.84 15.71
CA GLN A 451 -11.06 26.42 15.97
C GLN A 451 -9.97 26.24 17.03
N PRO A 452 -9.93 25.10 17.76
CA PRO A 452 -8.86 24.84 18.71
C PRO A 452 -7.48 24.97 18.06
N GLY A 453 -6.74 26.02 18.45
CA GLY A 453 -5.39 26.31 17.96
C GLY A 453 -5.29 27.29 16.77
N TYR A 454 -6.41 27.70 16.17
CA TYR A 454 -6.42 28.58 14.98
C TYR A 454 -7.45 29.70 15.10
N HIS A 455 -7.00 30.92 14.81
CA HIS A 455 -7.90 32.02 14.49
C HIS A 455 -8.32 31.95 13.02
N THR A 456 -9.53 32.41 12.72
CA THR A 456 -10.06 32.46 11.34
C THR A 456 -10.50 33.86 10.94
N GLY A 457 -10.61 34.11 9.64
CA GLY A 457 -11.13 35.36 9.07
C GLY A 457 -10.37 36.60 9.52
N TYR A 458 -11.09 37.64 9.92
CA TYR A 458 -10.48 38.89 10.39
C TYR A 458 -9.65 38.73 11.67
N LYS A 459 -10.02 37.80 12.56
CA LYS A 459 -9.22 37.51 13.77
C LYS A 459 -7.88 36.90 13.41
N ALA A 460 -7.83 36.05 12.38
CA ALA A 460 -6.57 35.50 11.87
C ALA A 460 -5.63 36.61 11.38
N LEU A 461 -6.15 37.52 10.55
CA LEU A 461 -5.38 38.65 10.02
C LEU A 461 -4.88 39.58 11.14
N ALA A 462 -5.72 39.84 12.15
CA ALA A 462 -5.33 40.64 13.31
C ALA A 462 -4.25 39.95 14.17
N SER A 463 -4.43 38.67 14.50
CA SER A 463 -3.45 37.89 15.26
C SER A 463 -2.10 37.77 14.53
N TRP A 464 -2.13 37.65 13.21
CA TRP A 464 -0.92 37.65 12.39
C TRP A 464 -0.21 39.01 12.45
N GLN A 465 -0.94 40.13 12.36
CA GLN A 465 -0.38 41.48 12.53
C GLN A 465 0.26 41.66 13.91
N GLU A 466 -0.42 41.25 14.98
CA GLU A 466 0.12 41.31 16.34
C GLU A 466 1.43 40.53 16.46
N GLY A 467 1.48 39.31 15.92
CA GLY A 467 2.68 38.49 15.92
C GLY A 467 3.84 39.09 15.12
N LEU A 468 3.57 39.81 14.04
CA LEU A 468 4.59 40.53 13.23
C LEU A 468 5.18 41.72 13.99
N LEU A 469 4.41 42.31 14.90
CA LEU A 469 4.78 43.51 15.67
C LEU A 469 5.32 43.19 17.07
N ASP A 470 5.45 41.90 17.42
CA ASP A 470 5.99 41.41 18.70
C ASP A 470 7.51 41.59 18.83
N GLU A 471 7.94 42.85 19.05
CA GLU A 471 9.36 43.19 19.13
C GLU A 471 10.09 42.52 20.30
N GLU A 472 9.38 42.20 21.38
CA GLU A 472 9.94 41.50 22.53
C GLU A 472 10.39 40.10 22.10
N TRP A 473 9.51 39.37 21.41
CA TRP A 473 9.85 38.05 20.85
C TRP A 473 10.98 38.14 19.83
N TYR A 474 10.94 39.09 18.89
CA TYR A 474 11.99 39.21 17.86
C TYR A 474 13.36 39.59 18.45
N THR A 475 13.38 40.33 19.56
CA THR A 475 14.60 40.65 20.29
C THR A 475 15.14 39.39 20.99
N ALA A 476 14.28 38.63 21.66
CA ALA A 476 14.65 37.44 22.43
C ALA A 476 15.00 36.21 21.56
N ALA A 477 14.40 36.07 20.38
CA ALA A 477 14.55 34.87 19.54
C ALA A 477 16.00 34.67 19.05
N ASP A 478 16.50 33.45 19.16
CA ASP A 478 17.74 33.05 18.49
C ASP A 478 17.55 32.93 16.97
N ALA A 479 18.65 32.73 16.23
CA ALA A 479 18.62 32.67 14.77
C ALA A 479 17.70 31.55 14.24
N ARG A 480 17.75 30.36 14.85
CA ARG A 480 16.96 29.20 14.42
C ARG A 480 15.47 29.43 14.60
N THR A 481 15.07 29.94 15.76
CA THR A 481 13.69 30.23 16.12
C THR A 481 13.13 31.36 15.25
N PHE A 482 13.94 32.38 14.98
CA PHE A 482 13.61 33.47 14.06
C PHE A 482 13.37 32.96 12.63
N ILE A 483 14.29 32.14 12.10
CA ILE A 483 14.17 31.56 10.76
C ILE A 483 12.90 30.71 10.67
N ARG A 484 12.62 29.84 11.65
CA ARG A 484 11.37 29.05 11.66
C ARG A 484 10.13 29.94 11.55
N ARG A 485 10.05 31.02 12.36
CA ARG A 485 8.91 31.96 12.29
C ARG A 485 8.81 32.61 10.92
N TYR A 486 9.94 33.01 10.33
CA TYR A 486 9.97 33.56 8.97
C TYR A 486 9.50 32.56 7.91
N SER A 487 9.93 31.31 7.99
CA SER A 487 9.53 30.27 7.04
C SER A 487 8.03 30.01 7.07
N VAL A 488 7.43 29.97 8.28
CA VAL A 488 5.96 29.89 8.43
C VAL A 488 5.29 31.13 7.85
N ASN A 489 5.81 32.33 8.16
CA ASN A 489 5.28 33.58 7.61
C ASN A 489 5.27 33.59 6.07
N HIS A 490 6.38 33.16 5.47
CA HIS A 490 6.54 33.07 4.03
C HIS A 490 5.49 32.12 3.42
N PHE A 491 5.28 30.96 4.04
CA PHE A 491 4.29 29.99 3.59
C PHE A 491 2.85 30.51 3.71
N CYS A 492 2.51 31.17 4.83
CA CYS A 492 1.21 31.82 5.01
C CYS A 492 0.97 32.94 3.98
N MET A 493 2.00 33.74 3.64
CA MET A 493 1.90 34.79 2.62
C MET A 493 1.62 34.21 1.23
N MET A 494 2.29 33.11 0.87
CA MET A 494 2.01 32.39 -0.37
C MET A 494 0.55 31.93 -0.43
N ALA A 495 0.06 31.31 0.64
CA ALA A 495 -1.29 30.79 0.70
C ALA A 495 -2.36 31.90 0.63
N LEU A 496 -2.12 33.05 1.26
CA LEU A 496 -3.02 34.21 1.19
C LEU A 496 -3.01 34.85 -0.21
N ALA A 497 -1.81 35.03 -0.80
CA ALA A 497 -1.67 35.58 -2.14
C ALA A 497 -2.42 34.73 -3.17
N ASP A 498 -2.21 33.41 -3.15
CA ASP A 498 -2.89 32.48 -4.04
C ASP A 498 -4.42 32.45 -3.84
N ALA A 499 -4.88 32.51 -2.58
CA ALA A 499 -6.31 32.56 -2.28
C ALA A 499 -6.98 33.81 -2.89
N ARG A 500 -6.39 35.00 -2.70
CA ARG A 500 -6.95 36.27 -3.21
C ARG A 500 -6.82 36.41 -4.73
N ARG A 501 -5.72 35.93 -5.32
CA ARG A 501 -5.58 35.78 -6.77
C ARG A 501 -6.68 34.89 -7.35
N SER A 502 -6.91 33.72 -6.75
CA SER A 502 -7.96 32.78 -7.19
C SER A 502 -9.35 33.41 -7.10
N ALA A 503 -9.63 34.18 -6.04
CA ALA A 503 -10.87 34.92 -5.90
C ALA A 503 -11.06 35.94 -7.04
N ALA A 504 -10.05 36.73 -7.37
CA ALA A 504 -10.11 37.70 -8.47
C ALA A 504 -10.44 37.04 -9.81
N VAL A 505 -9.76 35.93 -10.14
CA VAL A 505 -9.98 35.17 -11.37
C VAL A 505 -11.39 34.56 -11.39
N TYR A 506 -11.83 33.96 -10.27
CA TYR A 506 -13.14 33.34 -10.15
C TYR A 506 -14.29 34.35 -10.31
N LEU A 507 -14.20 35.50 -9.63
CA LEU A 507 -15.20 36.57 -9.72
C LEU A 507 -15.32 37.08 -11.16
N LYS A 508 -14.20 37.32 -11.83
CA LYS A 508 -14.18 37.73 -13.25
C LYS A 508 -14.79 36.70 -14.18
N ALA A 509 -14.41 35.44 -14.04
CA ALA A 509 -14.97 34.35 -14.84
C ALA A 509 -16.49 34.21 -14.63
N SER A 510 -16.96 34.59 -13.45
CA SER A 510 -18.37 34.53 -13.05
C SER A 510 -19.21 35.74 -13.47
N LEU A 511 -18.60 36.82 -14.00
CA LEU A 511 -19.34 38.04 -14.40
C LEU A 511 -20.44 37.75 -15.44
N GLY A 512 -20.17 36.86 -16.39
CA GLY A 512 -21.12 36.46 -17.43
C GLY A 512 -22.35 35.72 -16.91
N LEU A 513 -22.35 35.28 -15.66
CA LEU A 513 -23.49 34.62 -15.02
C LEU A 513 -24.53 35.62 -14.49
N MET A 514 -24.13 36.89 -14.29
CA MET A 514 -25.00 37.93 -13.75
C MET A 514 -26.00 38.42 -14.79
N GLN A 515 -27.30 38.25 -14.50
CA GLN A 515 -28.37 38.65 -15.41
C GLN A 515 -28.74 40.14 -15.26
N HIS A 516 -28.54 40.72 -14.08
CA HIS A 516 -28.93 42.10 -13.78
C HIS A 516 -27.75 43.07 -13.85
N PRO A 517 -27.90 44.23 -14.53
CA PRO A 517 -26.82 45.23 -14.65
C PRO A 517 -26.27 45.73 -13.31
N SER A 518 -27.14 45.87 -12.30
CA SER A 518 -26.74 46.32 -10.96
C SER A 518 -25.88 45.28 -10.24
N ALA A 519 -26.28 44.01 -10.26
CA ALA A 519 -25.51 42.92 -9.65
C ALA A 519 -24.19 42.69 -10.38
N SER A 520 -24.21 42.80 -11.72
CA SER A 520 -22.99 42.74 -12.54
C SER A 520 -22.02 43.88 -12.23
N ALA A 521 -22.52 45.10 -11.97
CA ALA A 521 -21.66 46.23 -11.61
C ALA A 521 -21.01 46.04 -10.23
N LEU A 522 -21.79 45.61 -9.23
CA LEU A 522 -21.28 45.28 -7.90
C LEU A 522 -20.23 44.15 -7.96
N MET A 523 -20.51 43.11 -8.75
CA MET A 523 -19.57 42.00 -8.94
C MET A 523 -18.28 42.45 -9.63
N SER A 524 -18.38 43.36 -10.60
CA SER A 524 -17.21 43.93 -11.29
C SER A 524 -16.36 44.77 -10.34
N GLU A 525 -17.00 45.52 -9.45
CA GLU A 525 -16.31 46.29 -8.41
C GLU A 525 -15.60 45.36 -7.42
N MET A 526 -16.28 44.29 -6.99
CA MET A 526 -15.69 43.27 -6.12
C MET A 526 -14.49 42.58 -6.80
N ALA A 527 -14.60 42.20 -8.07
CA ALA A 527 -13.50 41.63 -8.83
C ALA A 527 -12.28 42.57 -8.87
N ALA A 528 -12.49 43.87 -9.08
CA ALA A 528 -11.43 44.87 -9.10
C ALA A 528 -10.71 44.99 -7.74
N ASP A 529 -11.45 44.93 -6.63
CA ASP A 529 -10.85 44.95 -5.30
C ASP A 529 -9.96 43.72 -5.04
N TYR A 530 -10.40 42.52 -5.47
CA TYR A 530 -9.58 41.31 -5.34
C TYR A 530 -8.38 41.29 -6.30
N GLU A 531 -8.46 41.92 -7.48
CA GLU A 531 -7.29 42.15 -8.33
C GLU A 531 -6.26 43.09 -7.68
N GLN A 532 -6.75 44.13 -6.99
CA GLN A 532 -5.89 45.03 -6.24
C GLN A 532 -5.18 44.26 -5.12
N MET A 533 -5.90 43.40 -4.39
CA MET A 533 -5.30 42.52 -3.39
C MET A 533 -4.23 41.60 -3.98
N ASP A 534 -4.52 40.92 -5.09
CA ASP A 534 -3.57 40.07 -5.80
C ASP A 534 -2.29 40.86 -6.16
N THR A 535 -2.45 42.03 -6.78
CA THR A 535 -1.32 42.88 -7.15
C THR A 535 -0.45 43.23 -5.94
N LEU A 536 -1.05 43.62 -4.82
CA LEU A 536 -0.34 43.99 -3.60
C LEU A 536 0.36 42.78 -2.96
N LEU A 537 -0.35 41.67 -2.81
CA LEU A 537 0.14 40.44 -2.16
C LEU A 537 1.22 39.76 -2.99
N SER A 538 0.99 39.56 -4.29
CA SER A 538 1.95 38.96 -5.21
C SER A 538 3.20 39.82 -5.35
N SER A 539 3.06 41.16 -5.40
CA SER A 539 4.21 42.06 -5.39
C SER A 539 5.03 41.93 -4.11
N TYR A 540 4.38 41.90 -2.94
CA TYR A 540 5.09 41.74 -1.67
C TYR A 540 5.77 40.37 -1.56
N TYR A 541 5.03 39.29 -1.83
CA TYR A 541 5.51 37.91 -1.73
C TYR A 541 6.70 37.63 -2.65
N ASN A 542 6.63 38.07 -3.91
CA ASN A 542 7.73 37.87 -4.87
C ASN A 542 9.03 38.62 -4.49
N ASN A 543 8.95 39.61 -3.59
CA ASN A 543 10.10 40.33 -3.05
C ASN A 543 10.57 39.79 -1.69
N MET A 544 9.88 38.81 -1.11
CA MET A 544 10.34 38.15 0.11
C MET A 544 11.53 37.22 -0.21
N PRO A 545 12.64 37.29 0.54
CA PRO A 545 13.71 36.31 0.39
C PRO A 545 13.22 34.89 0.68
N LEU A 546 13.67 33.90 -0.10
CA LEU A 546 13.36 32.50 0.20
C LEU A 546 13.93 32.10 1.57
N PRO A 547 13.25 31.24 2.35
CA PRO A 547 13.74 30.80 3.66
C PRO A 547 15.18 30.25 3.66
N ALA A 548 15.56 29.48 2.63
CA ALA A 548 16.92 28.94 2.47
C ALA A 548 18.00 30.04 2.39
N VAL A 549 17.66 31.24 1.88
CA VAL A 549 18.58 32.38 1.83
C VAL A 549 18.86 32.91 3.24
N LEU A 550 17.86 32.91 4.13
CA LEU A 550 18.04 33.33 5.52
C LEU A 550 18.89 32.32 6.31
N GLU A 551 18.75 31.03 6.02
CA GLU A 551 19.56 29.97 6.65
C GLU A 551 21.05 30.10 6.35
N ALA A 552 21.40 30.55 5.14
CA ALA A 552 22.79 30.72 4.70
C ALA A 552 23.47 31.98 5.25
N GLN A 553 22.76 32.86 5.96
CA GLN A 553 23.24 34.20 6.32
C GLN A 553 23.67 34.31 7.77
N ALA A 554 24.78 35.01 8.01
CA ALA A 554 25.31 35.23 9.37
C ALA A 554 24.40 36.10 10.25
N SER A 555 23.50 36.91 9.65
CA SER A 555 22.58 37.79 10.38
C SER A 555 21.18 37.81 9.75
N PRO A 556 20.38 36.74 9.92
CA PRO A 556 19.05 36.61 9.29
C PRO A 556 18.09 37.76 9.61
N LYS A 557 18.22 38.34 10.81
CA LYS A 557 17.39 39.48 11.28
C LYS A 557 17.57 40.76 10.46
N GLN A 558 18.66 40.88 9.68
CA GLN A 558 18.86 42.03 8.78
C GLN A 558 18.00 41.93 7.51
N LEU A 559 17.78 40.71 7.02
CA LEU A 559 16.99 40.45 5.80
C LEU A 559 15.49 40.62 6.03
N TRP A 560 14.99 40.23 7.22
CA TRP A 560 13.61 40.49 7.63
C TRP A 560 13.58 41.35 8.90
N ASN A 561 13.91 42.63 8.70
CA ASN A 561 14.07 43.60 9.77
C ASN A 561 12.72 44.16 10.26
N ARG A 562 12.80 44.98 11.31
CA ARG A 562 11.64 45.65 11.95
C ARG A 562 10.76 46.42 10.97
N GLU A 563 11.37 47.16 10.06
CA GLU A 563 10.65 47.96 9.08
C GLU A 563 9.90 47.06 8.08
N SER A 564 10.52 45.97 7.63
CA SER A 564 9.91 45.00 6.73
C SER A 564 8.68 44.34 7.35
N ARG A 565 8.75 43.98 8.65
CA ARG A 565 7.62 43.42 9.41
C ARG A 565 6.47 44.42 9.58
N ARG A 566 6.79 45.69 9.85
CA ARG A 566 5.78 46.77 9.93
C ARG A 566 5.06 46.99 8.60
N ARG A 567 5.80 47.06 7.50
CA ARG A 567 5.22 47.14 6.14
C ARG A 567 4.33 45.93 5.84
N GLN A 568 4.70 44.74 6.30
CA GLN A 568 3.85 43.55 6.16
C GLN A 568 2.55 43.67 6.97
N ALA A 569 2.63 44.15 8.21
CA ALA A 569 1.45 44.35 9.06
C ALA A 569 0.49 45.40 8.44
N GLU A 570 1.02 46.50 7.91
CA GLU A 570 0.27 47.52 7.17
C GLU A 570 -0.39 46.94 5.89
N LEU A 571 0.32 46.06 5.18
CA LEU A 571 -0.24 45.33 4.04
C LEU A 571 -1.42 44.45 4.49
N LEU A 572 -1.27 43.63 5.53
CA LEU A 572 -2.36 42.79 6.05
C LEU A 572 -3.56 43.63 6.50
N GLN A 573 -3.34 44.81 7.07
CA GLN A 573 -4.42 45.74 7.43
C GLN A 573 -5.14 46.27 6.17
N THR A 574 -4.39 46.60 5.12
CA THR A 574 -4.94 47.02 3.83
C THR A 574 -5.78 45.91 3.20
N ILE A 575 -5.29 44.67 3.21
CA ILE A 575 -6.02 43.50 2.71
C ILE A 575 -7.29 43.25 3.51
N ALA A 576 -7.24 43.36 4.84
CA ALA A 576 -8.44 43.25 5.67
C ALA A 576 -9.50 44.30 5.32
N GLY A 577 -9.10 45.55 5.06
CA GLY A 577 -10.03 46.62 4.66
C GLY A 577 -10.66 46.37 3.28
N LEU A 578 -9.88 45.90 2.31
CA LEU A 578 -10.40 45.48 1.01
C LEU A 578 -11.34 44.27 1.14
N ASP A 579 -11.03 43.32 2.03
CA ASP A 579 -11.89 42.14 2.26
C ASP A 579 -13.24 42.55 2.89
N GLN A 580 -13.25 43.55 3.79
CA GLN A 580 -14.47 44.13 4.37
C GLN A 580 -15.35 44.80 3.33
N ARG A 581 -14.77 45.59 2.42
CA ARG A 581 -15.52 46.12 1.28
C ARG A 581 -16.05 44.99 0.39
N GLY A 582 -15.26 43.93 0.21
CA GLY A 582 -15.71 42.71 -0.46
C GLY A 582 -16.90 42.04 0.23
N ASP A 583 -17.00 42.07 1.56
CA ASP A 583 -18.15 41.56 2.32
C ASP A 583 -19.40 42.42 2.05
N GLU A 584 -19.27 43.75 2.07
CA GLU A 584 -20.37 44.68 1.75
C GLU A 584 -20.91 44.44 0.34
N LEU A 585 -20.02 44.29 -0.64
CA LEU A 585 -20.38 44.00 -2.03
C LEU A 585 -21.03 42.61 -2.16
N ALA A 586 -20.48 41.57 -1.51
CA ALA A 586 -21.05 40.23 -1.53
C ALA A 586 -22.47 40.20 -0.93
N ALA A 587 -22.69 40.90 0.19
CA ALA A 587 -24.00 41.03 0.81
C ALA A 587 -25.00 41.73 -0.13
N ALA A 588 -24.61 42.85 -0.75
CA ALA A 588 -25.46 43.57 -1.70
C ALA A 588 -25.80 42.73 -2.95
N ILE A 589 -24.87 41.92 -3.46
CA ILE A 589 -25.11 40.99 -4.57
C ILE A 589 -26.15 39.92 -4.16
N LEU A 590 -26.00 39.35 -2.97
CA LEU A 590 -26.92 38.33 -2.46
C LEU A 590 -28.32 38.88 -2.17
N GLU A 591 -28.44 40.11 -1.67
CA GLU A 591 -29.72 40.80 -1.49
C GLU A 591 -30.45 41.00 -2.83
N GLN A 592 -29.73 41.42 -3.88
CA GLN A 592 -30.32 41.57 -5.21
C GLN A 592 -30.80 40.23 -5.80
N ALA A 593 -30.16 39.13 -5.45
CA ALA A 593 -30.57 37.79 -5.87
C ALA A 593 -31.86 37.31 -5.17
N GLN A 594 -32.14 37.78 -3.94
CA GLN A 594 -33.37 37.45 -3.22
C GLN A 594 -34.60 38.25 -3.68
N LEU A 595 -34.38 39.37 -4.36
CA LEU A 595 -35.42 40.22 -4.94
C LEU A 595 -35.89 39.73 -6.33
N GLN A 596 -35.23 38.71 -6.87
CA GLN A 596 -35.52 38.03 -8.15
C GLN A 596 -36.22 36.71 -7.87
#